data_AF-A0A5M8SDD2-F1
#
_entry.id   AF-A0A5M8SDD2-F1
#
_cell.length_a   1.000
_cell.length_b   1.000
_cell.length_c   1.000
_cell.angle_alpha   90.00
_cell.angle_beta   90.00
_cell.angle_gamma   90.00
#
_symmetry.space_group_name_H-M   'P 1'
#
loop_
_entity.id
_entity.type
_entity.pdbx_description
1 polymer ?
#
loop_
_entity_poly.entity_id
_entity_poly.type
_entity_poly.pdbx_seq_one_letter_code
_entity_poly.pdbx_strand_id
1 'polypeptide(L)'
;MKRILTAIVCLLMGAVMSGAQTVDAKVCDILAHPKDFDGKIVRVTGTVVAGFDEFMIRDNSCKQSVNAIWLDYPIGTKAKTGPVAIITLQLAKNSPGQATLISATPVTLDTGGDFKKFDSTLSASAKTSGRCLGCVRSTVTATLTGRLDAVDAVSLEKTGSMFTAVKGFGNLARYPVRLVIQSVANVSENDIDYSKPADLGDGDVDLGLTADQLKRAAAAYGAQGEDNGVDVGFTGANTLRSNDGAKGSGNSPDGLLLIVTIDGDRVKGTAISEAMAHTGTHIADLRESPMRRNLFELEGRAWGATVMSALTNKEKTLTLPGGYVAWNSGWTEVDQKKQLPGALSGYLTQWAGLSR
;
A
#
# COMPACT_ATOMS: atom_id res chain seq x y z
N MET A 1 49.52 53.75 -32.65
CA MET A 1 48.80 54.10 -31.41
C MET A 1 47.60 53.17 -31.27
N LYS A 2 47.61 52.37 -30.19
CA LYS A 2 46.49 51.82 -29.39
C LYS A 2 45.17 51.48 -30.10
N ARG A 3 44.87 50.17 -30.26
CA ARG A 3 43.88 49.38 -29.48
C ARG A 3 42.44 49.89 -29.69
N ILE A 4 41.51 49.10 -30.24
CA ILE A 4 40.60 48.24 -29.44
C ILE A 4 40.04 47.10 -30.32
N LEU A 5 40.35 45.87 -29.90
CA LEU A 5 39.61 44.63 -30.13
C LEU A 5 38.27 44.71 -29.39
N THR A 6 37.15 44.33 -29.99
CA THR A 6 36.07 43.67 -29.23
C THR A 6 35.28 42.73 -30.15
N ALA A 7 35.56 41.44 -30.00
CA ALA A 7 34.82 40.36 -30.63
C ALA A 7 33.44 40.23 -29.96
N ILE A 8 32.38 40.27 -30.75
CA ILE A 8 31.03 39.87 -30.35
C ILE A 8 30.96 38.35 -30.53
N VAL A 9 31.48 37.63 -29.54
CA VAL A 9 31.31 36.18 -29.37
C VAL A 9 30.98 35.97 -27.90
N CYS A 10 29.68 35.87 -27.58
CA CYS A 10 29.09 35.22 -26.40
C CYS A 10 27.73 35.84 -26.10
N LEU A 11 26.65 35.10 -26.38
CA LEU A 11 25.48 34.91 -25.49
C LEU A 11 24.38 34.08 -26.21
N LEU A 12 24.79 32.99 -26.86
CA LEU A 12 23.95 31.80 -26.99
C LEU A 12 24.45 30.81 -25.93
N MET A 13 24.36 31.22 -24.65
CA MET A 13 24.29 30.23 -23.59
C MET A 13 22.93 29.58 -23.75
N GLY A 14 22.88 28.51 -24.54
CA GLY A 14 21.78 27.57 -24.47
C GLY A 14 21.60 27.26 -23.00
N ALA A 15 20.43 27.65 -22.46
CA ALA A 15 19.91 27.06 -21.26
C ALA A 15 19.80 25.57 -21.60
N VAL A 16 20.87 24.82 -21.34
CA VAL A 16 20.80 23.37 -21.20
C VAL A 16 19.85 23.23 -20.04
N MET A 17 18.56 23.03 -20.35
CA MET A 17 17.62 22.53 -19.39
C MET A 17 18.28 21.27 -18.87
N SER A 18 18.85 21.34 -17.67
CA SER A 18 19.25 20.17 -16.91
C SER A 18 17.95 19.44 -16.60
N GLY A 19 17.39 18.77 -17.61
CA GLY A 19 16.34 17.79 -17.42
C GLY A 19 16.89 16.82 -16.40
N ALA A 20 16.21 16.69 -15.26
CA ALA A 20 16.62 15.79 -14.20
C ALA A 20 16.98 14.44 -14.83
N GLN A 21 18.24 14.04 -14.72
CA GLN A 21 18.73 12.82 -15.36
C GLN A 21 17.96 11.64 -14.78
N THR A 22 17.26 10.90 -15.63
CA THR A 22 16.59 9.66 -15.21
C THR A 22 17.64 8.62 -14.85
N VAL A 23 17.54 8.04 -13.66
CA VAL A 23 18.44 7.00 -13.16
C VAL A 23 17.81 5.63 -13.36
N ASP A 24 18.47 4.73 -14.08
CA ASP A 24 18.06 3.32 -14.12
C ASP A 24 18.41 2.63 -12.80
N ALA A 25 17.43 1.95 -12.20
CA ALA A 25 17.60 1.29 -10.91
C ALA A 25 16.78 -0.01 -10.83
N LYS A 26 17.27 -0.96 -10.05
CA LYS A 26 16.51 -2.17 -9.69
C LYS A 26 15.74 -1.95 -8.39
N VAL A 27 14.64 -2.68 -8.23
CA VAL A 27 13.84 -2.65 -6.99
C VAL A 27 14.72 -2.94 -5.77
N CYS A 28 15.56 -3.96 -5.82
CA CYS A 28 16.40 -4.34 -4.68
C CYS A 28 17.48 -3.31 -4.34
N ASP A 29 18.07 -2.66 -5.35
CA ASP A 29 19.09 -1.62 -5.12
C ASP A 29 18.46 -0.41 -4.41
N ILE A 30 17.25 -0.02 -4.83
CA ILE A 30 16.47 1.05 -4.19
C ILE A 30 16.15 0.68 -2.74
N LEU A 31 15.66 -0.53 -2.49
CA LEU A 31 15.25 -0.93 -1.13
C LEU A 31 16.45 -1.10 -0.19
N ALA A 32 17.61 -1.53 -0.70
CA ALA A 32 18.84 -1.63 0.08
C ALA A 32 19.44 -0.24 0.41
N HIS A 33 19.27 0.73 -0.50
CA HIS A 33 19.89 2.05 -0.40
C HIS A 33 18.91 3.20 -0.71
N PRO A 34 17.81 3.35 0.07
CA PRO A 34 16.71 4.24 -0.31
C PRO A 34 17.12 5.71 -0.42
N LYS A 35 18.04 6.16 0.45
CA LYS A 35 18.56 7.55 0.43
C LYS A 35 19.32 7.90 -0.84
N ASP A 36 19.91 6.93 -1.53
CA ASP A 36 20.68 7.20 -2.76
C ASP A 36 19.76 7.57 -3.92
N PHE A 37 18.45 7.35 -3.78
CA PHE A 37 17.44 7.62 -4.79
C PHE A 37 16.44 8.71 -4.39
N ASP A 38 16.48 9.20 -3.15
CA ASP A 38 15.52 10.19 -2.63
C ASP A 38 15.49 11.47 -3.48
N GLY A 39 14.29 11.87 -3.88
CA GLY A 39 14.02 13.02 -4.76
C GLY A 39 14.43 12.85 -6.22
N LYS A 40 15.03 11.72 -6.62
CA LYS A 40 15.48 11.48 -8.01
C LYS A 40 14.35 10.95 -8.88
N ILE A 41 14.41 11.26 -10.18
CA ILE A 41 13.62 10.56 -11.19
C ILE A 41 14.31 9.25 -11.52
N VAL A 42 13.66 8.14 -11.23
CA VAL A 42 14.18 6.79 -11.50
C VAL A 42 13.33 6.10 -12.57
N ARG A 43 13.95 5.16 -13.26
CA ARG A 43 13.30 4.19 -14.13
C ARG A 43 13.55 2.80 -13.58
N VAL A 44 12.48 2.10 -13.21
CA VAL A 44 12.51 0.80 -12.56
C VAL A 44 11.60 -0.17 -13.30
N THR A 45 12.04 -1.41 -13.47
CA THR A 45 11.22 -2.49 -14.06
C THR A 45 11.00 -3.58 -13.02
N GLY A 46 9.79 -4.12 -12.96
CA GLY A 46 9.42 -5.15 -12.00
C GLY A 46 7.98 -5.59 -12.15
N THR A 47 7.53 -6.44 -11.23
CA THR A 47 6.14 -6.87 -11.18
C THR A 47 5.34 -5.86 -10.36
N VAL A 48 4.34 -5.27 -10.98
CA VAL A 48 3.39 -4.35 -10.37
C VAL A 48 2.15 -5.12 -9.94
N VAL A 49 1.72 -4.83 -8.73
CA VAL A 49 0.55 -5.43 -8.10
C VAL A 49 -0.33 -4.32 -7.55
N ALA A 50 -1.63 -4.46 -7.79
CA ALA A 50 -2.69 -3.73 -7.09
C ALA A 50 -3.59 -4.77 -6.44
N GLY A 51 -3.72 -4.71 -5.12
CA GLY A 51 -4.38 -5.73 -4.31
C GLY A 51 -5.43 -5.14 -3.41
N PHE A 52 -5.69 -5.83 -2.29
CA PHE A 52 -6.62 -5.34 -1.30
C PHE A 52 -6.08 -4.10 -0.58
N ASP A 53 -4.89 -4.16 0.00
CA ASP A 53 -4.24 -3.05 0.70
C ASP A 53 -2.89 -2.65 0.07
N GLU A 54 -2.69 -3.08 -1.18
CA GLU A 54 -1.43 -3.00 -1.90
C GLU A 54 -1.59 -2.19 -3.18
N PHE A 55 -0.64 -1.31 -3.43
CA PHE A 55 -0.33 -0.81 -4.76
C PHE A 55 1.17 -0.57 -4.83
N MET A 56 1.89 -1.49 -5.48
CA MET A 56 3.34 -1.58 -5.34
C MET A 56 4.02 -2.19 -6.56
N ILE A 57 5.30 -1.88 -6.72
CA ILE A 57 6.22 -2.60 -7.62
C ILE A 57 7.18 -3.42 -6.75
N ARG A 58 7.36 -4.70 -7.07
CA ARG A 58 8.08 -5.65 -6.22
C ARG A 58 9.04 -6.54 -6.98
N ASP A 59 9.97 -7.09 -6.21
CA ASP A 59 10.88 -8.15 -6.59
C ASP A 59 11.13 -9.04 -5.37
N ASN A 60 10.64 -10.28 -5.41
CA ASN A 60 10.71 -11.20 -4.26
C ASN A 60 12.14 -11.62 -3.89
N SER A 61 13.16 -11.24 -4.68
CA SER A 61 14.55 -11.57 -4.42
C SER A 61 15.27 -10.60 -3.47
N CYS A 62 14.66 -9.47 -3.09
CA CYS A 62 15.36 -8.39 -2.38
C CYS A 62 15.75 -8.68 -0.92
N LYS A 63 15.21 -9.75 -0.31
CA LYS A 63 15.48 -10.17 1.08
C LYS A 63 15.33 -9.04 2.11
N GLN A 64 14.44 -8.09 1.85
CA GLN A 64 14.06 -7.02 2.77
C GLN A 64 12.83 -7.43 3.57
N SER A 65 12.54 -6.72 4.66
CA SER A 65 11.30 -6.87 5.42
C SER A 65 10.06 -6.65 4.54
N VAL A 66 10.17 -5.72 3.60
CA VAL A 66 9.21 -5.44 2.54
C VAL A 66 9.94 -5.43 1.21
N ASN A 67 9.67 -6.42 0.36
CA ASN A 67 10.32 -6.59 -0.95
C ASN A 67 9.64 -5.77 -2.06
N ALA A 68 9.17 -4.58 -1.71
CA ALA A 68 8.35 -3.77 -2.60
C ALA A 68 8.47 -2.26 -2.34
N ILE A 69 8.34 -1.48 -3.41
CA ILE A 69 8.24 -0.02 -3.39
C ILE A 69 6.76 0.34 -3.54
N TRP A 70 6.26 1.20 -2.66
CA TRP A 70 4.88 1.68 -2.75
C TRP A 70 4.71 2.54 -4.01
N LEU A 71 3.56 2.46 -4.66
CA LEU A 71 3.22 3.27 -5.82
C LEU A 71 2.18 4.33 -5.44
N ASP A 72 2.45 5.57 -5.82
CA ASP A 72 1.49 6.68 -5.71
C ASP A 72 1.30 7.31 -7.08
N TYR A 73 0.12 7.87 -7.33
CA TYR A 73 -0.08 8.77 -8.45
C TYR A 73 0.22 10.21 -8.07
N PRO A 74 0.55 11.08 -9.05
CA PRO A 74 0.52 12.51 -8.83
C PRO A 74 -0.81 12.96 -8.28
N ILE A 75 -0.76 13.94 -7.39
CA ILE A 75 -1.92 14.45 -6.71
C ILE A 75 -3.00 14.90 -7.71
N GLY A 76 -4.24 14.45 -7.52
CA GLY A 76 -5.39 14.80 -8.36
C GLY A 76 -5.54 13.93 -9.60
N THR A 77 -4.67 12.93 -9.78
CA THR A 77 -4.82 11.92 -10.83
C THR A 77 -6.08 11.09 -10.61
N LYS A 78 -6.83 10.88 -11.70
CA LYS A 78 -7.94 9.92 -11.74
C LYS A 78 -7.44 8.62 -12.36
N ALA A 79 -7.07 7.66 -11.53
CA ALA A 79 -6.69 6.31 -11.93
C ALA A 79 -7.67 5.29 -11.32
N LYS A 80 -7.90 4.17 -12.02
CA LYS A 80 -8.78 3.09 -11.56
C LYS A 80 -8.05 2.09 -10.67
N THR A 81 -6.77 1.89 -10.95
CA THR A 81 -5.90 0.94 -10.27
C THR A 81 -5.38 1.53 -8.98
N GLY A 82 -5.48 0.81 -7.87
CA GLY A 82 -5.01 1.21 -6.56
C GLY A 82 -5.28 0.12 -5.52
N PRO A 83 -4.94 0.37 -4.25
CA PRO A 83 -5.43 -0.49 -3.18
C PRO A 83 -6.96 -0.40 -3.13
N VAL A 84 -7.61 -1.45 -2.65
CA VAL A 84 -9.04 -1.48 -2.36
C VAL A 84 -9.36 -0.82 -1.01
N ALA A 85 -8.52 -1.05 -0.01
CA ALA A 85 -8.65 -0.49 1.33
C ALA A 85 -7.27 -0.12 1.85
N ILE A 86 -7.11 1.09 2.36
CA ILE A 86 -5.82 1.58 2.86
C ILE A 86 -6.02 2.37 4.14
N ILE A 87 -5.06 2.27 5.06
CA ILE A 87 -4.94 3.13 6.22
C ILE A 87 -3.77 4.09 5.99
N THR A 88 -4.07 5.39 5.91
CA THR A 88 -3.07 6.46 5.91
C THR A 88 -2.91 7.00 7.33
N LEU A 89 -1.67 7.18 7.76
CA LEU A 89 -1.32 7.72 9.07
C LEU A 89 -0.94 9.19 8.95
N GLN A 90 -1.49 10.05 9.80
CA GLN A 90 -1.13 11.47 9.88
C GLN A 90 -1.00 11.90 11.34
N LEU A 91 -0.11 12.84 11.63
CA LEU A 91 -0.09 13.47 12.95
C LEU A 91 -1.34 14.36 13.11
N ALA A 92 -2.02 14.22 14.24
CA ALA A 92 -3.14 15.07 14.58
C ALA A 92 -2.67 16.50 14.91
N LYS A 93 -3.60 17.46 14.85
CA LYS A 93 -3.31 18.88 15.14
C LYS A 93 -2.72 19.11 16.54
N ASN A 94 -3.14 18.30 17.51
CA ASN A 94 -2.65 18.34 18.89
C ASN A 94 -1.39 17.47 19.13
N SER A 95 -0.82 16.84 18.10
CA SER A 95 0.48 16.20 18.21
C SER A 95 1.56 17.26 18.48
N PRO A 96 2.49 17.04 19.42
CA PRO A 96 3.64 17.92 19.59
C PRO A 96 4.73 17.69 18.52
N GLY A 97 4.53 16.69 17.66
CA GLY A 97 5.37 16.46 16.48
C GLY A 97 5.04 17.41 15.33
N GLN A 98 5.94 17.47 14.35
CA GLN A 98 5.68 18.15 13.09
C GLN A 98 5.70 17.13 11.96
N ALA A 99 4.69 17.20 11.09
CA ALA A 99 4.71 16.41 9.86
C ALA A 99 5.88 16.86 9.00
N THR A 100 6.74 15.92 8.59
CA THR A 100 7.80 16.21 7.64
C THR A 100 7.17 16.54 6.30
N LEU A 101 7.22 17.82 5.90
CA LEU A 101 6.82 18.21 4.56
C LEU A 101 7.83 17.66 3.57
N ILE A 102 7.38 16.73 2.73
CA ILE A 102 8.16 16.27 1.59
C ILE A 102 8.07 17.38 0.54
N SER A 103 9.02 18.32 0.59
CA SER A 103 9.17 19.38 -0.41
C SER A 103 9.74 18.79 -1.70
N ALA A 104 8.92 18.06 -2.44
CA ALA A 104 9.34 17.40 -3.66
C ALA A 104 8.80 18.11 -4.91
N THR A 105 9.63 18.12 -5.97
CA THR A 105 9.27 18.62 -7.29
C THR A 105 8.02 17.90 -7.81
N PRO A 106 6.95 18.62 -8.18
CA PRO A 106 5.74 18.01 -8.71
C PRO A 106 6.03 17.12 -9.93
N VAL A 107 5.36 15.97 -10.00
CA VAL A 107 5.40 15.05 -11.14
C VAL A 107 4.07 15.17 -11.87
N THR A 108 4.08 15.08 -13.20
CA THR A 108 2.86 14.97 -14.01
C THR A 108 2.81 13.59 -14.63
N LEU A 109 1.66 12.92 -14.52
CA LEU A 109 1.46 11.61 -15.11
C LEU A 109 1.22 11.73 -16.61
N ASP A 110 2.02 11.02 -17.40
CA ASP A 110 1.71 10.73 -18.79
C ASP A 110 0.55 9.73 -18.86
N THR A 111 -0.59 10.20 -19.37
CA THR A 111 -1.83 9.41 -19.49
C THR A 111 -1.99 8.76 -20.87
N GLY A 112 -0.87 8.56 -21.57
CA GLY A 112 -0.78 7.91 -22.87
C GLY A 112 -1.27 6.45 -22.92
N GLY A 113 -1.05 5.81 -24.06
CA GLY A 113 -1.56 4.45 -24.34
C GLY A 113 -1.10 3.40 -23.33
N ASP A 114 0.18 3.42 -22.96
CA ASP A 114 0.75 2.47 -21.99
C ASP A 114 0.16 2.63 -20.60
N PHE A 115 -0.05 3.87 -20.14
CA PHE A 115 -0.73 4.12 -18.87
C PHE A 115 -2.17 3.59 -18.89
N LYS A 116 -2.93 3.84 -19.96
CA LYS A 116 -4.31 3.33 -20.08
C LYS A 116 -4.35 1.80 -20.05
N LYS A 117 -3.41 1.14 -20.75
CA LYS A 117 -3.27 -0.32 -20.71
C LYS A 117 -2.98 -0.79 -19.29
N PHE A 118 -1.94 -0.24 -18.66
CA PHE A 118 -1.54 -0.52 -17.28
C PHE A 118 -2.71 -0.38 -16.29
N ASP A 119 -3.39 0.77 -16.30
CA ASP A 119 -4.49 1.09 -15.40
C ASP A 119 -5.70 0.19 -15.66
N SER A 120 -5.98 -0.16 -16.91
CA SER A 120 -7.09 -1.07 -17.24
C SER A 120 -6.80 -2.52 -16.83
N THR A 121 -5.57 -2.99 -17.03
CA THR A 121 -5.17 -4.37 -16.71
C THR A 121 -5.16 -4.58 -15.19
N LEU A 122 -4.56 -3.67 -14.43
CA LEU A 122 -4.47 -3.82 -12.98
C LEU A 122 -5.79 -3.53 -12.24
N SER A 123 -6.72 -2.77 -12.82
CA SER A 123 -8.05 -2.57 -12.24
C SER A 123 -9.05 -3.66 -12.60
N ALA A 124 -8.75 -4.50 -13.60
CA ALA A 124 -9.61 -5.62 -13.98
C ALA A 124 -9.70 -6.63 -12.82
N SER A 125 -10.92 -6.89 -12.34
CA SER A 125 -11.15 -7.85 -11.26
C SER A 125 -11.29 -9.26 -11.79
N ALA A 126 -10.75 -10.25 -11.07
CA ALA A 126 -10.98 -11.66 -11.36
C ALA A 126 -12.39 -12.08 -10.92
N LYS A 127 -12.98 -13.02 -11.65
CA LYS A 127 -14.19 -13.72 -11.21
C LYS A 127 -13.75 -14.98 -10.47
N THR A 128 -13.97 -15.02 -9.16
CA THR A 128 -13.71 -16.21 -8.35
C THR A 128 -15.02 -16.87 -7.94
N SER A 129 -14.97 -18.15 -7.57
CA SER A 129 -16.10 -18.80 -6.93
C SER A 129 -16.19 -18.30 -5.48
N GLY A 130 -16.93 -17.21 -5.27
CA GLY A 130 -17.28 -16.63 -3.97
C GLY A 130 -16.60 -15.29 -3.65
N ARG A 131 -16.30 -15.03 -2.37
CA ARG A 131 -15.77 -13.73 -1.93
C ARG A 131 -14.30 -13.62 -2.31
N CYS A 132 -13.93 -12.53 -2.97
CA CYS A 132 -12.55 -12.08 -3.00
C CYS A 132 -12.44 -10.58 -2.75
N LEU A 133 -11.52 -10.21 -1.87
CA LEU A 133 -11.16 -8.83 -1.60
C LEU A 133 -9.92 -8.49 -2.42
N GLY A 134 -10.06 -7.63 -3.42
CA GLY A 134 -8.93 -7.17 -4.24
C GLY A 134 -8.34 -8.19 -5.22
N CYS A 135 -9.05 -9.26 -5.58
CA CYS A 135 -8.59 -10.15 -6.65
C CYS A 135 -8.59 -9.42 -8.00
N VAL A 136 -7.40 -9.06 -8.46
CA VAL A 136 -7.17 -8.61 -9.83
C VAL A 136 -7.08 -9.80 -10.77
N ARG A 137 -7.41 -9.61 -12.04
CA ARG A 137 -7.32 -10.66 -13.06
C ARG A 137 -5.87 -11.09 -13.29
N SER A 138 -4.96 -10.12 -13.23
CA SER A 138 -3.61 -10.27 -13.75
C SER A 138 -2.63 -9.41 -12.94
N THR A 139 -1.37 -9.85 -12.89
CA THR A 139 -0.26 -8.98 -12.51
C THR A 139 0.31 -8.32 -13.76
N VAL A 140 1.08 -7.24 -13.58
CA VAL A 140 1.70 -6.54 -14.70
C VAL A 140 3.20 -6.46 -14.52
N THR A 141 3.98 -6.91 -15.49
CA THR A 141 5.37 -6.48 -15.59
C THR A 141 5.40 -5.16 -16.36
N ALA A 142 6.00 -4.12 -15.79
CA ALA A 142 6.10 -2.82 -16.44
C ALA A 142 7.39 -2.10 -16.06
N THR A 143 7.81 -1.18 -16.93
CA THR A 143 8.83 -0.18 -16.63
C THR A 143 8.13 1.09 -16.17
N LEU A 144 8.34 1.49 -14.92
CA LEU A 144 7.80 2.72 -14.34
C LEU A 144 8.92 3.77 -14.30
N THR A 145 8.62 4.97 -14.78
CA THR A 145 9.46 6.15 -14.53
C THR A 145 8.72 7.08 -13.59
N GLY A 146 9.41 7.64 -12.61
CA GLY A 146 8.80 8.54 -11.65
C GLY A 146 9.78 9.01 -10.59
N ARG A 147 9.30 9.86 -9.68
CA ARG A 147 10.10 10.39 -8.59
C ARG A 147 10.08 9.42 -7.41
N LEU A 148 11.23 9.09 -6.85
CA LEU A 148 11.27 8.42 -5.55
C LEU A 148 11.25 9.41 -4.41
N ASP A 149 10.44 9.09 -3.42
CA ASP A 149 10.55 9.67 -2.08
C ASP A 149 10.94 8.53 -1.13
N ALA A 150 11.90 8.78 -0.25
CA ALA A 150 12.45 7.80 0.67
C ALA A 150 12.52 8.32 2.10
N VAL A 151 12.44 7.39 3.06
CA VAL A 151 12.79 7.65 4.47
C VAL A 151 13.98 6.80 4.87
N ASP A 152 14.70 7.26 5.88
CA ASP A 152 15.86 6.55 6.45
C ASP A 152 15.45 5.26 7.16
N ALA A 153 14.31 5.30 7.84
CA ALA A 153 13.64 4.16 8.42
C ALA A 153 12.13 4.43 8.53
N VAL A 154 11.35 3.37 8.35
CA VAL A 154 9.94 3.37 8.73
C VAL A 154 9.86 3.49 10.25
N SER A 155 9.08 4.45 10.75
CA SER A 155 8.94 4.66 12.19
C SER A 155 7.62 5.28 12.57
N LEU A 156 7.15 4.90 13.75
CA LEU A 156 6.01 5.48 14.42
C LEU A 156 6.42 5.75 15.87
N GLU A 157 6.68 7.00 16.20
CA GLU A 157 7.32 7.39 17.46
C GLU A 157 6.32 8.03 18.42
N LYS A 158 6.48 7.79 19.72
CA LYS A 158 5.70 8.42 20.80
C LYS A 158 6.59 9.20 21.76
N THR A 159 6.07 10.31 22.26
CA THR A 159 6.56 11.01 23.46
C THR A 159 5.45 11.01 24.50
N GLY A 160 5.63 10.23 25.57
CA GLY A 160 4.54 9.94 26.52
C GLY A 160 3.42 9.14 25.84
N SER A 161 2.18 9.63 25.93
CA SER A 161 1.02 9.01 25.28
C SER A 161 0.80 9.46 23.83
N MET A 162 1.51 10.51 23.38
CA MET A 162 1.27 11.17 22.09
C MET A 162 2.24 10.67 21.03
N PHE A 163 1.72 10.33 19.85
CA PHE A 163 2.52 10.12 18.65
C PHE A 163 3.12 11.44 18.17
N THR A 164 4.41 11.41 17.83
CA THR A 164 5.21 12.59 17.48
C THR A 164 5.91 12.48 16.14
N ALA A 165 6.00 11.29 15.56
CA ALA A 165 6.50 11.11 14.21
C ALA A 165 5.81 9.92 13.53
N VAL A 166 5.54 10.10 12.24
CA VAL A 166 5.13 9.05 11.30
C VAL A 166 6.11 9.15 10.13
N LYS A 167 6.89 8.09 9.88
CA LYS A 167 7.80 8.00 8.74
C LYS A 167 7.51 6.74 7.95
N GLY A 168 7.39 6.90 6.64
CA GLY A 168 7.14 5.85 5.67
C GLY A 168 5.92 6.17 4.81
N PHE A 169 5.62 5.27 3.89
CA PHE A 169 4.65 5.47 2.83
C PHE A 169 3.65 4.31 2.77
N GLY A 170 2.59 4.49 1.98
CA GLY A 170 1.59 3.47 1.72
C GLY A 170 0.76 3.05 2.92
N ASN A 171 0.18 1.86 2.84
CA ASN A 171 -0.64 1.32 3.92
C ASN A 171 0.14 1.29 5.23
N LEU A 172 -0.42 1.88 6.29
CA LEU A 172 0.16 1.98 7.63
C LEU A 172 1.52 2.69 7.69
N ALA A 173 1.89 3.48 6.68
CA ALA A 173 3.21 4.08 6.53
C ALA A 173 4.35 3.04 6.58
N ARG A 174 4.13 1.80 6.12
CA ARG A 174 5.06 0.68 6.30
C ARG A 174 6.16 0.56 5.25
N TYR A 175 6.10 1.36 4.18
CA TYR A 175 7.06 1.28 3.08
C TYR A 175 8.15 2.35 3.27
N PRO A 176 9.45 2.01 3.20
CA PRO A 176 10.52 3.00 3.32
C PRO A 176 10.66 3.88 2.08
N VAL A 177 10.05 3.47 0.96
CA VAL A 177 10.14 4.15 -0.34
C VAL A 177 8.79 4.16 -1.02
N ARG A 178 8.47 5.26 -1.68
CA ARG A 178 7.42 5.31 -2.71
C ARG A 178 7.95 5.83 -4.03
N LEU A 179 7.31 5.40 -5.11
CA LEU A 179 7.48 5.93 -6.46
C LEU A 179 6.21 6.69 -6.85
N VAL A 180 6.32 8.01 -7.05
CA VAL A 180 5.25 8.82 -7.64
C VAL A 180 5.35 8.71 -9.16
N ILE A 181 4.40 8.00 -9.77
CA ILE A 181 4.48 7.58 -11.18
C ILE A 181 4.39 8.79 -12.11
N GLN A 182 5.37 8.92 -13.00
CA GLN A 182 5.40 9.91 -14.08
C GLN A 182 4.99 9.28 -15.42
N SER A 183 5.48 8.09 -15.74
CA SER A 183 5.11 7.38 -16.96
C SER A 183 5.25 5.88 -16.81
N VAL A 184 4.57 5.16 -17.70
CA VAL A 184 4.58 3.70 -17.76
C VAL A 184 4.98 3.29 -19.17
N ALA A 185 5.81 2.24 -19.28
CA ALA A 185 6.22 1.64 -20.53
C ALA A 185 6.34 0.12 -20.40
N ASN A 186 6.45 -0.58 -21.53
CA ASN A 186 6.72 -2.03 -21.61
C ASN A 186 5.72 -2.88 -20.81
N VAL A 187 4.43 -2.54 -20.87
CA VAL A 187 3.37 -3.20 -20.09
C VAL A 187 3.11 -4.61 -20.64
N SER A 188 3.43 -5.63 -19.85
CA SER A 188 3.13 -7.04 -20.08
C SER A 188 2.17 -7.55 -19.02
N GLU A 189 1.06 -8.15 -19.45
CA GLU A 189 0.04 -8.75 -18.59
C GLU A 189 0.38 -10.21 -18.31
N ASN A 190 0.25 -10.64 -17.06
CA ASN A 190 0.39 -12.03 -16.65
C ASN A 190 -0.86 -12.44 -15.88
N ASP A 191 -1.72 -13.22 -16.53
CA ASP A 191 -2.98 -13.70 -15.94
C ASP A 191 -2.73 -14.58 -14.72
N ILE A 192 -3.57 -14.42 -13.71
CA ILE A 192 -3.54 -15.21 -12.49
C ILE A 192 -4.49 -16.39 -12.66
N ASP A 193 -3.96 -17.60 -12.49
CA ASP A 193 -4.75 -18.82 -12.56
C ASP A 193 -5.43 -19.11 -11.21
N TYR A 194 -6.61 -18.53 -11.02
CA TYR A 194 -7.46 -18.76 -9.85
C TYR A 194 -8.05 -20.17 -9.75
N SER A 195 -7.84 -21.03 -10.76
CA SER A 195 -8.28 -22.44 -10.71
C SER A 195 -7.23 -23.35 -10.09
N LYS A 196 -5.96 -22.93 -10.03
CA LYS A 196 -4.90 -23.69 -9.39
C LYS A 196 -4.84 -23.36 -7.91
N PRO A 197 -4.59 -24.36 -7.03
CA PRO A 197 -4.23 -24.05 -5.66
C PRO A 197 -2.98 -23.19 -5.68
N ALA A 198 -3.03 -22.04 -5.01
CA ALA A 198 -1.83 -21.25 -4.82
C ALA A 198 -0.79 -22.09 -4.07
N ASP A 199 0.50 -21.86 -4.34
CA ASP A 199 1.57 -22.46 -3.56
C ASP A 199 1.46 -21.96 -2.12
N LEU A 200 0.98 -22.83 -1.23
CA LEU A 200 0.59 -22.44 0.12
C LEU A 200 1.79 -22.12 1.00
N GLY A 201 3.02 -22.46 0.60
CA GLY A 201 4.18 -22.30 1.46
C GLY A 201 4.06 -23.05 2.80
N ASP A 202 5.13 -23.03 3.59
CA ASP A 202 5.20 -23.73 4.88
C ASP A 202 4.97 -22.72 6.00
N GLY A 203 3.78 -22.64 6.60
CA GLY A 203 3.45 -21.57 7.54
C GLY A 203 2.70 -21.99 8.81
N ASP A 204 3.26 -21.57 9.94
CA ASP A 204 2.56 -21.37 11.20
C ASP A 204 2.36 -19.85 11.36
N VAL A 205 1.19 -19.36 10.98
CA VAL A 205 0.82 -17.96 11.19
C VAL A 205 -0.11 -17.96 12.39
N ASP A 206 0.24 -17.26 13.47
CA ASP A 206 -0.71 -17.06 14.57
C ASP A 206 -1.82 -16.12 14.10
N LEU A 207 -2.95 -16.73 13.75
CA LEU A 207 -4.10 -16.04 13.20
C LEU A 207 -4.95 -15.36 14.27
N GLY A 208 -4.77 -15.73 15.55
CA GLY A 208 -5.57 -15.20 16.64
C GLY A 208 -7.07 -15.23 16.38
N LEU A 209 -7.59 -16.29 15.76
CA LEU A 209 -8.99 -16.39 15.29
C LEU A 209 -9.98 -16.51 16.46
N THR A 210 -10.28 -15.40 17.11
CA THR A 210 -11.28 -15.36 18.18
C THR A 210 -12.37 -14.34 17.88
N ALA A 211 -13.57 -14.59 18.39
CA ALA A 211 -14.66 -13.61 18.33
C ALA A 211 -14.25 -12.27 18.98
N ASP A 212 -13.38 -12.32 19.99
CA ASP A 212 -12.87 -11.13 20.65
C ASP A 212 -11.92 -10.33 19.74
N GLN A 213 -11.19 -10.98 18.83
CA GLN A 213 -10.42 -10.24 17.82
C GLN A 213 -11.32 -9.49 16.85
N LEU A 214 -12.44 -10.08 16.41
CA LEU A 214 -13.40 -9.37 15.56
C LEU A 214 -14.08 -8.21 16.30
N LYS A 215 -14.44 -8.40 17.58
CA LYS A 215 -14.97 -7.33 18.43
C LYS A 215 -13.94 -6.21 18.62
N ARG A 216 -12.67 -6.56 18.86
CA ARG A 216 -11.56 -5.61 19.00
C ARG A 216 -11.40 -4.77 17.73
N ALA A 217 -11.42 -5.42 16.57
CA ALA A 217 -11.34 -4.74 15.27
C ALA A 217 -12.51 -3.76 15.07
N ALA A 218 -13.74 -4.18 15.40
CA ALA A 218 -14.91 -3.30 15.31
C ALA A 218 -14.83 -2.12 16.30
N ALA A 219 -14.40 -2.37 17.54
CA ALA A 219 -14.25 -1.35 18.58
C ALA A 219 -13.17 -0.31 18.24
N ALA A 220 -12.19 -0.65 17.40
CA ALA A 220 -11.13 0.26 16.98
C ALA A 220 -11.64 1.53 16.27
N TYR A 221 -12.83 1.46 15.67
CA TYR A 221 -13.51 2.59 15.03
C TYR A 221 -14.21 3.55 15.99
N GLY A 222 -14.29 3.22 17.28
CA GLY A 222 -14.97 4.03 18.28
C GLY A 222 -16.48 4.08 18.10
N ALA A 223 -17.16 4.74 19.04
CA ALA A 223 -18.59 5.01 18.94
C ALA A 223 -18.88 6.18 17.98
N GLN A 224 -20.12 6.25 17.49
CA GLN A 224 -20.55 7.39 16.67
C GLN A 224 -20.37 8.71 17.44
N GLY A 225 -19.64 9.65 16.84
CA GLY A 225 -19.35 10.96 17.45
C GLY A 225 -18.15 10.96 18.39
N GLU A 226 -17.52 9.81 18.65
CA GLU A 226 -16.29 9.75 19.43
C GLU A 226 -15.12 10.36 18.65
N ASP A 227 -14.35 11.23 19.31
CA ASP A 227 -13.08 11.71 18.78
C ASP A 227 -11.96 10.72 19.11
N ASN A 228 -11.96 9.61 18.38
CA ASN A 228 -10.96 8.56 18.49
C ASN A 228 -9.87 8.67 17.42
N GLY A 229 -9.74 9.80 16.72
CA GLY A 229 -8.75 9.98 15.65
C GLY A 229 -8.88 9.06 14.42
N VAL A 230 -9.94 8.24 14.30
CA VAL A 230 -10.19 7.42 13.09
C VAL A 230 -11.17 8.15 12.18
N ASP A 231 -10.84 8.22 10.89
CA ASP A 231 -11.72 8.74 9.84
C ASP A 231 -11.92 7.67 8.76
N VAL A 232 -13.14 7.53 8.25
CA VAL A 232 -13.48 6.49 7.26
C VAL A 232 -14.09 7.15 6.03
N GLY A 233 -13.37 7.08 4.91
CA GLY A 233 -13.78 7.60 3.62
C GLY A 233 -14.11 6.49 2.63
N PHE A 234 -15.15 6.69 1.83
CA PHE A 234 -15.51 5.82 0.71
C PHE A 234 -15.21 6.52 -0.62
N THR A 235 -13.97 6.40 -1.10
CA THR A 235 -13.50 7.06 -2.32
C THR A 235 -12.49 6.17 -3.06
N GLY A 236 -12.17 6.50 -4.31
CA GLY A 236 -11.09 5.81 -5.03
C GLY A 236 -9.76 6.03 -4.32
N ALA A 237 -9.12 4.94 -3.88
CA ALA A 237 -8.07 4.93 -2.85
C ALA A 237 -6.69 5.47 -3.28
N ASN A 238 -6.62 6.32 -4.31
CA ASN A 238 -5.38 6.57 -5.03
C ASN A 238 -4.57 7.80 -4.61
N THR A 239 -5.06 8.61 -3.67
CA THR A 239 -4.26 9.58 -2.90
C THR A 239 -5.16 10.20 -1.84
N LEU A 240 -4.86 10.03 -0.56
CA LEU A 240 -5.31 10.98 0.46
C LEU A 240 -4.21 12.02 0.65
N ARG A 241 -4.52 13.31 0.48
CA ARG A 241 -3.62 14.41 0.83
C ARG A 241 -3.54 14.58 2.35
N SER A 242 -2.50 15.27 2.80
CA SER A 242 -2.54 15.97 4.09
C SER A 242 -3.78 16.87 4.09
N ASN A 243 -4.68 16.69 5.06
CA ASN A 243 -5.98 17.35 5.20
C ASN A 243 -7.15 16.82 4.34
N ASP A 244 -7.00 15.73 3.58
CA ASP A 244 -8.15 15.09 2.94
C ASP A 244 -8.90 14.22 3.96
N GLY A 245 -10.15 14.56 4.24
CA GLY A 245 -11.02 13.85 5.19
C GLY A 245 -11.72 14.80 6.16
N ALA A 246 -12.81 14.34 6.78
CA ALA A 246 -13.56 15.15 7.75
C ALA A 246 -12.70 15.49 8.99
N LYS A 247 -11.67 14.66 9.27
CA LYS A 247 -10.76 14.83 10.40
C LYS A 247 -9.32 15.19 10.00
N GLY A 248 -9.03 15.52 8.74
CA GLY A 248 -7.67 15.73 8.24
C GLY A 248 -6.84 16.83 8.94
N SER A 249 -7.48 17.70 9.72
CA SER A 249 -6.84 18.68 10.60
C SER A 249 -7.36 18.61 12.06
N GLY A 250 -7.93 17.48 12.43
CA GLY A 250 -8.56 17.22 13.73
C GLY A 250 -7.56 16.92 14.84
N ASN A 251 -8.06 16.89 16.07
CA ASN A 251 -7.32 16.35 17.20
C ASN A 251 -7.43 14.82 17.21
N SER A 252 -6.59 14.16 18.01
CA SER A 252 -6.73 12.76 18.36
C SER A 252 -6.25 12.54 19.81
N PRO A 253 -6.84 11.63 20.60
CA PRO A 253 -6.42 11.37 21.97
C PRO A 253 -4.95 10.97 22.12
N ASP A 254 -4.41 10.30 21.10
CA ASP A 254 -3.02 9.84 21.04
C ASP A 254 -2.17 10.66 20.07
N GLY A 255 -2.69 11.75 19.48
CA GLY A 255 -1.95 12.54 18.51
C GLY A 255 -1.77 11.90 17.13
N LEU A 256 -2.42 10.75 16.85
CA LEU A 256 -2.39 10.08 15.56
C LEU A 256 -3.78 10.03 14.93
N LEU A 257 -3.87 10.46 13.68
CA LEU A 257 -5.03 10.29 12.82
C LEU A 257 -4.82 9.04 11.95
N LEU A 258 -5.83 8.17 11.91
CA LEU A 258 -5.87 6.98 11.07
C LEU A 258 -7.01 7.15 10.05
N ILE A 259 -6.65 7.38 8.80
CA ILE A 259 -7.61 7.65 7.73
C ILE A 259 -7.76 6.38 6.91
N VAL A 260 -8.89 5.70 7.09
CA VAL A 260 -9.28 4.50 6.35
C VAL A 260 -9.96 4.94 5.06
N THR A 261 -9.41 4.58 3.91
CA THR A 261 -10.11 4.74 2.63
C THR A 261 -10.49 3.38 2.08
N ILE A 262 -11.76 3.22 1.71
CA ILE A 262 -12.30 2.02 1.08
C ILE A 262 -12.87 2.40 -0.29
N ASP A 263 -12.44 1.70 -1.32
CA ASP A 263 -13.02 1.78 -2.65
C ASP A 263 -14.39 1.10 -2.66
N GLY A 264 -15.45 1.91 -2.49
CA GLY A 264 -16.83 1.44 -2.48
C GLY A 264 -17.32 0.88 -3.82
N ASP A 265 -16.61 1.13 -4.92
CA ASP A 265 -16.94 0.51 -6.22
C ASP A 265 -16.45 -0.94 -6.28
N ARG A 266 -15.33 -1.23 -5.61
CA ARG A 266 -14.71 -2.57 -5.53
C ARG A 266 -15.14 -3.37 -4.29
N VAL A 267 -15.62 -2.71 -3.24
CA VAL A 267 -16.07 -3.34 -1.99
C VAL A 267 -17.56 -3.05 -1.75
N LYS A 268 -18.40 -4.07 -1.94
CA LYS A 268 -19.86 -3.94 -1.81
C LYS A 268 -20.47 -5.03 -0.92
N GLY A 269 -21.55 -4.67 -0.23
CA GLY A 269 -22.27 -5.60 0.65
C GLY A 269 -21.41 -6.06 1.83
N THR A 270 -21.39 -7.36 2.10
CA THR A 270 -20.61 -7.98 3.18
C THR A 270 -19.10 -7.77 3.05
N ALA A 271 -18.60 -7.50 1.84
CA ALA A 271 -17.19 -7.13 1.62
C ALA A 271 -16.76 -5.90 2.40
N ILE A 272 -17.68 -4.97 2.69
CA ILE A 272 -17.38 -3.78 3.49
C ILE A 272 -17.07 -4.21 4.93
N SER A 273 -17.86 -5.12 5.51
CA SER A 273 -17.62 -5.66 6.85
C SER A 273 -16.29 -6.42 6.95
N GLU A 274 -15.89 -7.11 5.88
CA GLU A 274 -14.60 -7.79 5.83
C GLU A 274 -13.44 -6.78 5.72
N ALA A 275 -13.59 -5.75 4.89
CA ALA A 275 -12.60 -4.69 4.77
C ALA A 275 -12.45 -3.88 6.07
N MET A 276 -13.55 -3.61 6.76
CA MET A 276 -13.57 -2.96 8.07
C MET A 276 -12.94 -3.85 9.15
N ALA A 277 -13.18 -5.16 9.14
CA ALA A 277 -12.53 -6.10 10.08
C ALA A 277 -11.00 -6.12 9.89
N HIS A 278 -10.54 -6.14 8.64
CA HIS A 278 -9.12 -6.07 8.29
C HIS A 278 -8.47 -4.79 8.84
N THR A 279 -8.98 -3.64 8.40
CA THR A 279 -8.44 -2.32 8.75
C THR A 279 -8.63 -1.99 10.23
N GLY A 280 -9.73 -2.42 10.85
CA GLY A 280 -9.96 -2.29 12.30
C GLY A 280 -8.93 -3.04 13.14
N THR A 281 -8.47 -4.21 12.66
CA THR A 281 -7.41 -4.98 13.33
C THR A 281 -6.09 -4.23 13.30
N HIS A 282 -5.74 -3.62 12.16
CA HIS A 282 -4.56 -2.76 12.06
C HIS A 282 -4.62 -1.54 12.97
N ILE A 283 -5.77 -0.86 13.04
CA ILE A 283 -5.97 0.28 13.96
C ILE A 283 -5.75 -0.15 15.41
N ALA A 284 -6.35 -1.27 15.82
CA ALA A 284 -6.18 -1.80 17.17
C ALA A 284 -4.72 -2.15 17.47
N ASP A 285 -4.05 -2.84 16.55
CA ASP A 285 -2.67 -3.28 16.73
C ASP A 285 -1.68 -2.12 16.80
N LEU A 286 -1.85 -1.09 15.95
CA LEU A 286 -1.04 0.12 16.00
C LEU A 286 -1.15 0.86 17.34
N ARG A 287 -2.33 0.85 17.96
CA ARG A 287 -2.58 1.56 19.22
C ARG A 287 -2.06 0.81 20.44
N GLU A 288 -2.29 -0.51 20.48
CA GLU A 288 -1.86 -1.36 21.58
C GLU A 288 -0.35 -1.58 21.60
N SER A 289 0.25 -1.77 20.42
CA SER A 289 1.65 -2.17 20.30
C SER A 289 2.29 -1.57 19.04
N PRO A 290 2.52 -0.25 19.01
CA PRO A 290 3.09 0.41 17.85
C PRO A 290 4.43 -0.25 17.49
N MET A 291 4.44 -0.96 16.36
CA MET A 291 5.59 -1.63 15.76
C MET A 291 6.34 -2.68 16.61
N ARG A 292 5.71 -3.28 17.64
CA ARG A 292 6.33 -4.43 18.35
C ARG A 292 6.30 -5.73 17.56
N ARG A 293 5.32 -5.86 16.67
CA ARG A 293 5.15 -6.99 15.77
C ARG A 293 5.80 -6.68 14.43
N ASN A 294 6.37 -7.69 13.79
CA ASN A 294 6.80 -7.51 12.41
C ASN A 294 5.56 -7.37 11.49
N LEU A 295 5.78 -6.88 10.28
CA LEU A 295 4.67 -6.62 9.37
C LEU A 295 3.92 -7.90 8.95
N PHE A 296 4.64 -9.01 8.82
CA PHE A 296 4.07 -10.30 8.49
C PHE A 296 3.04 -10.74 9.54
N GLU A 297 3.35 -10.59 10.82
CA GLU A 297 2.45 -10.90 11.94
C GLU A 297 1.22 -9.98 11.96
N LEU A 298 1.40 -8.67 11.73
CA LEU A 298 0.30 -7.69 11.69
C LEU A 298 -0.69 -8.04 10.58
N GLU A 299 -0.19 -8.28 9.37
CA GLU A 299 -1.03 -8.67 8.24
C GLU A 299 -1.67 -10.05 8.44
N GLY A 300 -0.94 -11.02 8.99
CA GLY A 300 -1.49 -12.34 9.31
C GLY A 300 -2.72 -12.25 10.24
N ARG A 301 -2.66 -11.39 11.25
CA ARG A 301 -3.80 -11.15 12.15
C ARG A 301 -4.94 -10.40 11.49
N ALA A 302 -4.66 -9.36 10.70
CA ALA A 302 -5.69 -8.62 9.99
C ALA A 302 -6.45 -9.52 9.01
N TRP A 303 -5.75 -10.37 8.27
CA TRP A 303 -6.38 -11.38 7.42
C TRP A 303 -7.10 -12.47 8.22
N GLY A 304 -6.59 -12.89 9.38
CA GLY A 304 -7.31 -13.75 10.31
C GLY A 304 -8.66 -13.17 10.73
N ALA A 305 -8.71 -11.91 11.14
CA ALA A 305 -9.97 -11.22 11.47
C ALA A 305 -10.89 -11.08 10.25
N THR A 306 -10.32 -10.88 9.07
CA THR A 306 -11.06 -10.83 7.79
C THR A 306 -11.75 -12.15 7.50
N VAL A 307 -11.04 -13.27 7.68
CA VAL A 307 -11.60 -14.63 7.56
C VAL A 307 -12.74 -14.82 8.56
N MET A 308 -12.57 -14.43 9.82
CA MET A 308 -13.63 -14.51 10.84
C MET A 308 -14.87 -13.67 10.47
N SER A 309 -14.68 -12.51 9.87
CA SER A 309 -15.78 -11.68 9.36
C SER A 309 -16.54 -12.40 8.23
N ALA A 310 -15.82 -12.97 7.26
CA ALA A 310 -16.40 -13.76 6.18
C ALA A 310 -17.19 -14.97 6.69
N LEU A 311 -16.67 -15.68 7.71
CA LEU A 311 -17.36 -16.77 8.40
C LEU A 311 -18.70 -16.33 9.01
N THR A 312 -18.67 -15.21 9.73
CA THR A 312 -19.86 -14.65 10.38
C THR A 312 -20.91 -14.24 9.35
N ASN A 313 -20.47 -13.75 8.20
CA ASN A 313 -21.31 -13.42 7.05
C ASN A 313 -21.75 -14.65 6.23
N LYS A 314 -21.36 -15.86 6.64
CA LYS A 314 -21.67 -17.13 5.95
C LYS A 314 -21.17 -17.17 4.50
N GLU A 315 -20.05 -16.52 4.23
CA GLU A 315 -19.40 -16.59 2.93
C GLU A 315 -18.95 -18.03 2.68
N LYS A 316 -19.31 -18.57 1.50
CA LYS A 316 -18.97 -19.95 1.13
C LYS A 316 -17.47 -20.14 0.97
N THR A 317 -16.78 -19.11 0.50
CA THR A 317 -15.35 -19.14 0.20
C THR A 317 -14.81 -17.73 0.34
N LEU A 318 -13.57 -17.62 0.84
CA LEU A 318 -12.78 -16.40 0.81
C LEU A 318 -11.47 -16.69 0.07
N THR A 319 -11.25 -15.97 -1.02
CA THR A 319 -10.01 -15.99 -1.80
C THR A 319 -9.28 -14.67 -1.61
N LEU A 320 -7.96 -14.74 -1.50
CA LEU A 320 -7.07 -13.58 -1.46
C LEU A 320 -6.48 -13.31 -2.84
N PRO A 321 -5.96 -12.10 -3.09
CA PRO A 321 -5.26 -11.78 -4.33
C PRO A 321 -4.15 -12.81 -4.64
N GLY A 322 -3.98 -13.18 -5.92
CA GLY A 322 -3.03 -14.23 -6.32
C GLY A 322 -3.56 -15.67 -6.26
N GLY A 323 -4.81 -15.89 -5.84
CA GLY A 323 -5.46 -17.20 -5.90
C GLY A 323 -5.39 -18.02 -4.60
N TYR A 324 -4.99 -17.41 -3.49
CA TYR A 324 -4.90 -18.08 -2.20
C TYR A 324 -6.30 -18.23 -1.59
N VAL A 325 -6.86 -19.43 -1.64
CA VAL A 325 -8.13 -19.72 -0.97
C VAL A 325 -7.86 -19.79 0.53
N ALA A 326 -8.24 -18.75 1.28
CA ALA A 326 -8.08 -18.70 2.73
C ALA A 326 -9.19 -19.47 3.45
N TRP A 327 -10.39 -19.52 2.88
CA TRP A 327 -11.53 -20.21 3.48
C TRP A 327 -12.42 -20.90 2.45
N ASN A 328 -12.99 -22.04 2.82
CA ASN A 328 -14.08 -22.71 2.12
C ASN A 328 -14.99 -23.45 3.12
N SER A 329 -16.30 -23.17 3.11
CA SER A 329 -17.28 -23.80 4.00
C SER A 329 -17.47 -25.30 3.77
N GLY A 330 -16.99 -25.83 2.63
CA GLY A 330 -16.99 -27.25 2.32
C GLY A 330 -15.76 -28.01 2.84
N TRP A 331 -14.75 -27.32 3.38
CA TRP A 331 -13.58 -27.97 3.97
C TRP A 331 -13.90 -28.63 5.31
N THR A 332 -13.26 -29.76 5.59
CA THR A 332 -13.27 -30.37 6.92
C THR A 332 -12.50 -29.48 7.91
N GLU A 333 -12.71 -29.66 9.22
CA GLU A 333 -11.93 -28.92 10.23
C GLU A 333 -10.41 -29.16 10.10
N VAL A 334 -10.01 -30.39 9.72
CA VAL A 334 -8.61 -30.74 9.47
C VAL A 334 -8.06 -29.97 8.28
N ASP A 335 -8.82 -29.90 7.19
CA ASP A 335 -8.42 -29.11 6.02
C ASP A 335 -8.35 -27.62 6.36
N GLN A 336 -9.31 -27.07 7.10
CA GLN A 336 -9.29 -25.66 7.51
C GLN A 336 -8.03 -25.32 8.31
N LYS A 337 -7.66 -26.15 9.30
CA LYS A 337 -6.45 -25.97 10.12
C LYS A 337 -5.16 -26.04 9.29
N LYS A 338 -5.16 -26.79 8.19
CA LYS A 338 -4.00 -26.93 7.31
C LYS A 338 -3.92 -25.83 6.25
N GLN A 339 -5.03 -25.56 5.58
CA GLN A 339 -5.09 -24.73 4.39
C GLN A 339 -5.00 -23.25 4.72
N LEU A 340 -5.65 -22.80 5.81
CA LEU A 340 -5.71 -21.38 6.14
C LEU A 340 -4.32 -20.78 6.51
N PRO A 341 -3.54 -21.35 7.44
CA PRO A 341 -2.21 -20.83 7.75
C PRO A 341 -1.26 -20.84 6.55
N GLY A 342 -1.32 -21.90 5.72
CA GLY A 342 -0.59 -21.99 4.46
C GLY A 342 -1.02 -20.86 3.51
N ALA A 343 -2.29 -20.79 3.14
CA ALA A 343 -2.81 -19.76 2.23
C ALA A 343 -2.40 -18.34 2.65
N LEU A 344 -2.48 -18.02 3.94
CA LEU A 344 -2.05 -16.73 4.48
C LEU A 344 -0.54 -16.55 4.38
N SER A 345 0.25 -17.53 4.82
CA SER A 345 1.70 -17.46 4.71
C SER A 345 2.18 -17.29 3.26
N GLY A 346 1.63 -18.09 2.35
CA GLY A 346 1.91 -18.02 0.92
C GLY A 346 1.55 -16.66 0.35
N TYR A 347 0.36 -16.15 0.65
CA TYR A 347 -0.08 -14.80 0.26
C TYR A 347 0.88 -13.73 0.75
N LEU A 348 1.20 -13.72 2.05
CA LEU A 348 2.04 -12.68 2.64
C LEU A 348 3.45 -12.68 2.06
N THR A 349 4.03 -13.87 1.85
CA THR A 349 5.39 -14.01 1.32
C THR A 349 5.46 -13.70 -0.18
N GLN A 350 4.53 -14.25 -0.95
CA GLN A 350 4.63 -14.30 -2.41
C GLN A 350 3.77 -13.28 -3.13
N TRP A 351 2.76 -12.72 -2.49
CA TRP A 351 1.90 -11.70 -3.09
C TRP A 351 2.13 -10.34 -2.45
N ALA A 352 1.98 -10.24 -1.12
CA ALA A 352 2.23 -9.02 -0.37
C ALA A 352 3.72 -8.66 -0.26
N GLY A 353 4.61 -9.58 -0.61
CA GLY A 353 6.05 -9.36 -0.69
C GLY A 353 6.70 -9.16 0.69
N LEU A 354 6.13 -9.74 1.74
CA LEU A 354 6.58 -9.61 3.12
C LEU A 354 7.57 -10.72 3.48
N SER A 355 8.59 -10.39 4.27
CA SER A 355 9.44 -11.41 4.88
C SER A 355 9.00 -11.71 6.32
N ARG A 356 9.32 -12.92 6.78
CA ARG A 356 9.20 -13.32 8.20
C ARG A 356 10.25 -12.66 9.07
#